data_AF-A0AAD1W973-F1
#
_entry.id   AF-A0AAD1W973-F1
#
_cell.length_a   1.000
_cell.length_b   1.000
_cell.length_c   1.000
_cell.angle_alpha   90.00
_cell.angle_beta   90.00
_cell.angle_gamma   90.00
#
_symmetry.space_group_name_H-M   'P 1'
#
loop_
_entity.id
_entity.type
_entity.pdbx_description
1 polymer ?
#
loop_
_entity_poly.entity_id
_entity_poly.type
_entity_poly.pdbx_seq_one_letter_code
_entity_poly.pdbx_strand_id
1 'polypeptide(L)'
;MADRMAQIEADHDTLTAAQAAQTSSHSRQKTQMQAMARHIEDLDNRCCRQNLRIRGLQEDVLRDNHRRYICVKGTIANRTYTFANIYAPNKHQHHFLRTALKAVERFTEGCLVIGGDLNVALTPTMDTSMGSSMTPQHILTNIAKTLNERQKKLQNTYKEIFHSQDYRLK
;
A
#
# COMPACT_ATOMS: atom_id res chain seq x y z
N MET A 1 71.45 28.21 1.21
CA MET A 1 70.56 27.54 0.23
C MET A 1 69.84 26.34 0.82
N ALA A 2 70.45 25.57 1.73
CA ALA A 2 69.80 24.42 2.38
C ALA A 2 68.56 24.79 3.24
N ASP A 3 68.61 25.86 4.04
CA ASP A 3 67.46 26.28 4.87
C ASP A 3 66.21 26.65 4.05
N ARG A 4 66.38 27.26 2.88
CA ARG A 4 65.26 27.59 1.99
C ARG A 4 64.60 26.35 1.39
N MET A 5 65.36 25.28 1.15
CA MET A 5 64.82 24.02 0.64
C MET A 5 64.04 23.28 1.72
N ALA A 6 64.56 23.24 2.95
CA ALA A 6 63.88 22.60 4.09
C ALA A 6 62.54 23.29 4.43
N GLN A 7 62.48 24.62 4.32
CA GLN A 7 61.24 25.37 4.55
C GLN A 7 60.17 25.07 3.49
N ILE A 8 60.57 24.94 2.22
CA ILE A 8 59.65 24.61 1.11
C ILE A 8 59.08 23.18 1.26
N GLU A 9 59.90 22.24 1.72
CA GLU A 9 59.48 20.86 1.97
C GLU A 9 58.45 20.79 3.11
N ALA A 10 58.68 21.50 4.22
CA ALA A 10 57.75 21.57 5.34
C ALA A 10 56.42 22.26 4.97
N ASP A 11 56.47 23.31 4.16
CA ASP A 11 55.28 24.01 3.67
C ASP A 11 54.48 23.13 2.69
N HIS A 12 55.15 22.33 1.86
CA HIS A 12 54.48 21.37 0.97
C HIS A 12 53.81 20.22 1.75
N ASP A 13 54.46 19.69 2.78
CA ASP A 13 53.89 18.62 3.61
C ASP A 13 52.66 19.10 4.39
N THR A 14 52.68 20.33 4.90
CA THR A 14 51.54 20.93 5.61
C THR A 14 50.36 21.22 4.66
N LEU A 15 50.62 21.70 3.45
CA LEU A 15 49.60 21.85 2.40
C LEU A 15 48.97 20.51 2.01
N THR A 16 49.78 19.47 1.87
CA THR A 16 49.32 18.13 1.51
C THR A 16 48.46 17.52 2.61
N ALA A 17 48.86 17.69 3.88
CA ALA A 17 48.08 17.25 5.04
C ALA A 17 46.74 18.00 5.16
N ALA A 18 46.72 19.31 4.91
CA ALA A 18 45.51 20.12 4.94
C ALA A 18 44.52 19.70 3.82
N GLN A 19 45.02 19.42 2.62
CA GLN A 19 44.22 18.92 1.51
C GLN A 19 43.62 17.54 1.80
N ALA A 20 44.39 16.63 2.41
CA ALA A 20 43.92 15.30 2.83
C ALA A 20 42.86 15.37 3.95
N ALA A 21 43.03 16.30 4.90
CA ALA A 21 42.04 16.57 5.95
C ALA A 21 40.72 17.11 5.37
N GLN A 22 40.79 18.00 4.37
CA GLN A 22 39.61 18.50 3.68
C GLN A 22 38.89 17.42 2.88
N THR A 23 39.61 16.58 2.12
CA THR A 23 39.00 15.48 1.35
C THR A 23 38.35 14.43 2.27
N SER A 24 38.98 14.11 3.41
CA SER A 24 38.40 13.19 4.39
C SER A 24 37.17 13.75 5.11
N SER A 25 37.11 15.08 5.32
CA SER A 25 35.90 15.73 5.86
C SER A 25 34.73 15.70 4.86
N HIS A 26 35.01 15.99 3.58
CA HIS A 26 34.01 15.98 2.51
C HIS A 26 33.49 14.57 2.21
N SER A 27 34.37 13.55 2.26
CA SER A 27 33.94 12.17 2.08
C SER A 27 33.01 11.72 3.21
N ARG A 28 33.32 12.07 4.47
CA ARG A 28 32.44 11.80 5.63
C ARG A 28 31.08 12.48 5.52
N GLN A 29 31.05 13.75 5.11
CA GLN A 29 29.79 14.47 4.89
C GLN A 29 28.95 13.83 3.78
N LYS A 30 29.59 13.40 2.67
CA LYS A 30 28.90 12.72 1.57
C LYS A 30 28.32 11.37 1.99
N THR A 31 29.06 10.59 2.79
CA THR A 31 28.57 9.33 3.35
C THR A 31 27.41 9.55 4.31
N GLN A 32 27.47 10.57 5.17
CA GLN A 32 26.34 10.93 6.06
C GLN A 32 25.10 11.33 5.27
N MET A 33 25.26 12.14 4.23
CA MET A 33 24.16 12.60 3.39
C MET A 33 23.52 11.44 2.61
N GLN A 34 24.32 10.48 2.12
CA GLN A 34 23.80 9.25 1.52
C GLN A 34 23.10 8.34 2.52
N ALA A 35 23.60 8.22 3.75
CA ALA A 35 22.93 7.48 4.80
C ALA A 35 21.59 8.12 5.17
N MET A 36 21.54 9.46 5.23
CA MET A 36 20.33 10.21 5.48
C MET A 36 19.31 10.06 4.34
N ALA A 37 19.75 10.11 3.08
CA ALA A 37 18.89 9.88 1.92
C ALA A 37 18.26 8.48 1.94
N ARG A 38 19.05 7.44 2.24
CA ARG A 38 18.53 6.07 2.42
C ARG A 38 17.56 5.96 3.58
N HIS A 39 17.80 6.69 4.67
CA HIS A 39 16.90 6.68 5.82
C HIS A 39 15.56 7.36 5.49
N ILE A 40 15.58 8.48 4.75
CA ILE A 40 14.37 9.17 4.28
C ILE A 40 13.60 8.27 3.31
N GLU A 41 14.28 7.64 2.36
CA GLU A 41 13.65 6.68 1.45
C GLU A 41 13.04 5.48 2.20
N ASP A 42 13.73 4.95 3.21
CA ASP A 42 13.21 3.87 4.06
C ASP A 42 12.06 4.35 4.95
N LEU A 43 12.07 5.60 5.41
CA LEU A 43 10.94 6.20 6.13
C LEU A 43 9.74 6.41 5.21
N ASP A 44 9.92 6.90 3.99
CA ASP A 44 8.85 7.06 3.01
C ASP A 44 8.27 5.70 2.60
N ASN A 45 9.14 4.71 2.40
CA ASN A 45 8.73 3.32 2.15
C ASN A 45 7.97 2.74 3.35
N ARG A 46 8.40 3.00 4.59
CA ARG A 46 7.67 2.58 5.80
C ARG A 46 6.35 3.32 5.98
N CYS A 47 6.30 4.61 5.70
CA CYS A 47 5.10 5.44 5.81
C CYS A 47 4.07 5.06 4.74
N CYS A 48 4.52 4.68 3.54
CA CYS A 48 3.68 4.11 2.49
C CYS A 48 3.23 2.66 2.79
N ARG A 49 3.89 1.96 3.71
CA ARG A 49 3.60 0.55 4.09
C ARG A 49 2.78 0.42 5.38
N GLN A 50 2.21 1.50 5.91
CA GLN A 50 1.45 1.43 7.17
C GLN A 50 0.12 0.64 7.11
N ASN A 51 -0.21 -0.06 6.03
CA ASN A 51 -1.25 -1.10 6.07
C ASN A 51 -0.87 -2.27 5.15
N LEU A 52 -0.58 -3.43 5.75
CA LEU A 52 -0.50 -4.77 5.17
C LEU A 52 0.65 -5.03 4.17
N ARG A 53 1.81 -5.49 4.66
CA ARG A 53 2.84 -6.15 3.84
C ARG A 53 2.69 -7.66 3.97
N ILE A 54 2.12 -8.33 2.96
CA ILE A 54 2.10 -9.78 2.91
C ILE A 54 3.44 -10.23 2.32
N ARG A 55 4.34 -10.70 3.18
CA ARG A 55 5.69 -11.14 2.74
C ARG A 55 5.55 -12.22 1.66
N GLY A 56 6.12 -12.00 0.48
CA GLY A 56 6.17 -12.96 -0.62
C GLY A 56 5.25 -12.67 -1.82
N LEU A 57 4.48 -11.59 -1.81
CA LEU A 57 3.67 -11.17 -2.97
C LEU A 57 4.40 -10.09 -3.77
N GLN A 58 4.44 -10.21 -5.11
CA GLN A 58 4.70 -9.06 -5.98
C GLN A 58 3.49 -8.14 -5.86
N GLU A 59 3.65 -7.00 -5.18
CA GLU A 59 2.53 -6.12 -4.84
C GLU A 59 2.29 -5.12 -5.97
N ASP A 60 1.35 -5.44 -6.86
CA ASP A 60 0.64 -4.39 -7.60
C ASP A 60 -0.33 -3.72 -6.63
N VAL A 61 -0.20 -2.40 -6.46
CA VAL A 61 -1.00 -1.63 -5.50
C VAL A 61 -1.71 -0.48 -6.18
N LEU A 62 -3.03 -0.41 -6.02
CA LEU A 62 -3.85 0.74 -6.37
C LEU A 62 -4.21 1.51 -5.08
N ARG A 63 -4.04 2.83 -5.09
CA ARG A 63 -4.33 3.70 -3.93
C ARG A 63 -5.17 4.91 -4.34
N ASP A 64 -6.08 5.32 -3.47
CA ASP A 64 -6.71 6.64 -3.57
C ASP A 64 -5.79 7.73 -3.00
N ASN A 65 -5.81 8.91 -3.63
CA ASN A 65 -5.07 10.08 -3.14
C ASN A 65 -5.52 10.51 -1.74
N HIS A 66 -6.79 10.28 -1.41
CA HIS A 66 -7.36 10.59 -0.10
C HIS A 66 -7.29 9.43 0.90
N ARG A 67 -6.55 8.36 0.57
CA ARG A 67 -6.38 7.16 1.42
C ARG A 67 -7.69 6.46 1.81
N ARG A 68 -8.76 6.65 1.02
CA ARG A 68 -10.08 6.03 1.27
C ARG A 68 -10.19 4.61 0.73
N TYR A 69 -9.25 4.17 -0.10
CA TYR A 69 -9.12 2.75 -0.41
C TYR A 69 -7.69 2.40 -0.77
N ILE A 70 -7.36 1.14 -0.54
CA ILE A 70 -6.15 0.47 -1.03
C ILE A 70 -6.55 -0.88 -1.63
N CYS A 71 -6.05 -1.18 -2.82
CA CYS A 71 -6.18 -2.49 -3.42
C CYS A 71 -4.81 -3.10 -3.63
N VAL A 72 -4.66 -4.37 -3.30
CA VAL A 72 -3.41 -5.12 -3.44
C VAL A 72 -3.71 -6.42 -4.17
N LYS A 73 -2.89 -6.76 -5.16
CA LYS A 73 -2.91 -8.09 -5.77
C LYS A 73 -1.87 -9.00 -5.14
N GLY A 74 -2.14 -10.28 -5.19
CA GLY A 74 -1.09 -11.28 -5.11
C GLY A 74 -1.61 -12.70 -5.14
N THR A 75 -0.68 -13.64 -5.08
CA THR A 75 -0.93 -15.05 -5.32
C THR A 75 -0.90 -15.85 -4.01
N ILE A 76 -1.99 -16.51 -3.68
CA ILE A 76 -2.08 -17.43 -2.53
C ILE A 76 -2.38 -18.82 -3.08
N ALA A 77 -1.53 -19.80 -2.76
CA ALA A 77 -1.64 -21.19 -3.25
C ALA A 77 -1.82 -21.28 -4.78
N ASN A 78 -0.93 -20.62 -5.53
CA ASN A 78 -0.95 -20.52 -7.01
C ASN A 78 -2.23 -19.91 -7.62
N ARG A 79 -3.00 -19.13 -6.84
CA ARG A 79 -4.18 -18.42 -7.34
C ARG A 79 -4.05 -16.93 -7.06
N THR A 80 -4.40 -16.11 -8.05
CA THR A 80 -4.40 -14.65 -7.92
C THR A 80 -5.63 -14.17 -7.15
N TYR A 81 -5.39 -13.31 -6.17
CA TYR A 81 -6.39 -12.60 -5.40
C TYR A 81 -6.14 -11.09 -5.52
N THR A 82 -7.22 -10.32 -5.53
CA THR A 82 -7.21 -8.88 -5.33
C THR A 82 -7.92 -8.59 -4.02
N PHE A 83 -7.24 -7.95 -3.08
CA PHE A 83 -7.81 -7.49 -1.83
C PHE A 83 -8.06 -5.99 -1.92
N ALA A 84 -9.27 -5.54 -1.62
CA ALA A 84 -9.64 -4.13 -1.57
C ALA A 84 -10.16 -3.77 -0.17
N ASN A 85 -9.43 -2.91 0.52
CA ASN A 85 -9.88 -2.32 1.77
C ASN A 85 -10.41 -0.91 1.49
N ILE A 86 -11.69 -0.66 1.79
CA ILE A 86 -12.40 0.58 1.47
C ILE A 86 -12.88 1.24 2.77
N TYR A 87 -12.62 2.53 2.89
CA TYR A 87 -13.10 3.41 3.96
C TYR A 87 -13.96 4.51 3.36
N ALA A 88 -15.28 4.37 3.43
CA ALA A 88 -16.21 5.32 2.87
C ALA A 88 -16.37 6.57 3.77
N PRO A 89 -16.49 7.77 3.17
CA PRO A 89 -16.70 9.01 3.93
C PRO A 89 -18.04 8.98 4.68
N ASN A 90 -18.23 9.84 5.68
CA ASN A 90 -19.50 9.97 6.42
C ASN A 90 -20.66 10.58 5.59
N LYS A 91 -20.35 11.18 4.44
CA LYS A 91 -21.33 11.84 3.57
C LYS A 91 -21.15 11.38 2.13
N HIS A 92 -22.25 11.30 1.38
CA HIS A 92 -22.26 10.87 -0.02
C HIS A 92 -21.62 9.48 -0.25
N GLN A 93 -21.79 8.56 0.70
CA GLN A 93 -21.15 7.23 0.68
C GLN A 93 -21.48 6.47 -0.60
N HIS A 94 -22.74 6.49 -1.02
CA HIS A 94 -23.20 5.80 -2.23
C HIS A 94 -22.46 6.26 -3.50
N HIS A 95 -22.22 7.57 -3.65
CA HIS A 95 -21.51 8.11 -4.81
C HIS A 95 -20.03 7.69 -4.78
N PHE A 96 -19.40 7.80 -3.60
CA PHE A 96 -18.04 7.35 -3.40
C PHE A 96 -17.89 5.86 -3.69
N LEU A 97 -18.72 5.02 -3.08
CA LEU A 97 -18.68 3.56 -3.24
C LEU A 97 -18.85 3.16 -4.70
N ARG A 98 -19.78 3.78 -5.45
CA ARG A 98 -19.94 3.51 -6.88
C ARG A 98 -18.67 3.78 -7.67
N THR A 99 -17.99 4.89 -7.39
CA THR A 99 -16.75 5.27 -8.08
C THR A 99 -15.58 4.38 -7.65
N ALA A 100 -15.42 4.13 -6.35
CA ALA A 100 -14.40 3.27 -5.79
C ALA A 100 -14.54 1.83 -6.33
N LEU A 101 -15.75 1.27 -6.31
CA LEU A 101 -16.03 -0.08 -6.82
C LEU A 101 -15.75 -0.23 -8.32
N LYS A 102 -15.93 0.83 -9.12
CA LYS A 102 -15.52 0.84 -10.54
C LYS A 102 -14.01 0.85 -10.70
N ALA A 103 -13.29 1.62 -9.88
CA ALA A 103 -11.83 1.66 -9.90
C ALA A 103 -11.23 0.31 -9.48
N VAL A 104 -11.75 -0.27 -8.40
CA VAL A 104 -11.37 -1.60 -7.90
C VAL A 104 -11.61 -2.66 -8.98
N GLU A 105 -12.76 -2.64 -9.64
CA GLU A 105 -13.10 -3.60 -10.69
C GLU A 105 -12.15 -3.55 -11.88
N ARG A 106 -11.73 -2.36 -12.33
CA ARG A 106 -10.74 -2.22 -13.40
C ARG A 106 -9.36 -2.73 -13.02
N PHE A 107 -9.03 -2.64 -11.74
CA PHE A 107 -7.77 -3.15 -11.21
C PHE A 107 -7.82 -4.64 -10.87
N THR A 108 -9.01 -5.21 -10.75
CA THR A 108 -9.20 -6.57 -10.23
C THR A 108 -8.63 -7.62 -11.16
N GLU A 109 -7.91 -8.58 -10.56
CA GLU A 109 -7.48 -9.81 -11.20
C GLU A 109 -7.73 -10.99 -10.26
N GLY A 110 -8.18 -12.12 -10.83
CA GLY A 110 -8.55 -13.30 -10.06
C GLY A 110 -9.72 -13.05 -9.11
N CYS A 111 -9.58 -13.50 -7.87
CA CYS A 111 -10.63 -13.44 -6.85
C CYS A 111 -10.59 -12.12 -6.06
N LEU A 112 -11.67 -11.35 -6.06
CA LEU A 112 -11.77 -10.02 -5.43
C LEU A 112 -12.35 -10.04 -4.01
N VAL A 113 -11.56 -9.85 -2.97
CA VAL A 113 -12.08 -9.69 -1.60
C VAL A 113 -12.23 -8.21 -1.29
N ILE A 114 -13.45 -7.75 -0.99
CA ILE A 114 -13.72 -6.37 -0.53
C ILE A 114 -14.02 -6.41 0.96
N GLY A 115 -13.39 -5.51 1.71
CA GLY A 115 -13.68 -5.27 3.12
C GLY A 115 -13.45 -3.81 3.51
N GLY A 116 -13.56 -3.53 4.81
CA GLY A 116 -13.36 -2.21 5.40
C GLY A 116 -14.64 -1.61 5.99
N ASP A 117 -14.63 -0.29 6.19
CA ASP A 117 -15.78 0.47 6.69
C ASP A 117 -16.49 1.15 5.53
N LEU A 118 -17.58 0.54 5.06
CA LEU A 118 -18.37 1.07 3.97
C LEU A 118 -19.30 2.19 4.42
N ASN A 119 -19.45 2.40 5.72
CA ASN A 119 -20.24 3.48 6.32
C ASN A 119 -21.67 3.57 5.73
N VAL A 120 -22.26 2.41 5.42
CA VAL A 120 -23.60 2.25 4.84
C VAL A 120 -24.25 1.04 5.49
N ALA A 121 -25.44 1.25 6.07
CA ALA A 121 -26.33 0.19 6.50
C ALA A 121 -27.07 -0.38 5.28
N LEU A 122 -26.58 -1.49 4.73
CA LEU A 122 -27.13 -2.12 3.52
C LEU A 122 -28.52 -2.69 3.78
N THR A 123 -28.73 -3.22 4.99
CA THR A 123 -29.99 -3.74 5.49
C THR A 123 -30.32 -3.01 6.80
N PRO A 124 -30.93 -1.80 6.75
CA PRO A 124 -31.09 -0.98 7.96
C PRO A 124 -31.81 -1.67 9.12
N THR A 125 -32.74 -2.58 8.81
CA THR A 125 -33.46 -3.38 9.81
C THR A 125 -32.57 -4.34 10.61
N MET A 126 -31.41 -4.73 10.07
CA MET A 126 -30.43 -5.59 10.75
C MET A 126 -29.17 -4.84 11.16
N ASP A 127 -28.77 -3.85 10.36
CA ASP A 127 -27.50 -3.14 10.49
C ASP A 127 -27.59 -1.92 11.42
N THR A 128 -28.81 -1.47 11.77
CA THR A 128 -29.02 -0.32 12.66
C THR A 128 -29.98 -0.62 13.80
N SER A 129 -29.73 -0.03 14.97
CA SER A 129 -30.55 -0.20 16.17
C SER A 129 -31.97 0.37 16.02
N MET A 130 -32.13 1.35 15.12
CA MET A 130 -33.42 2.01 14.87
C MET A 130 -34.16 1.43 13.64
N GLY A 131 -33.60 0.40 13.00
CA GLY A 131 -34.18 -0.24 11.83
C GLY A 131 -34.34 0.66 10.59
N SER A 132 -33.68 1.82 10.58
CA SER A 132 -33.82 2.86 9.56
C SER A 132 -32.47 3.47 9.17
N SER A 133 -32.42 4.09 7.98
CA SER A 133 -31.24 4.73 7.41
C SER A 133 -31.62 6.07 6.79
N MET A 134 -30.73 7.05 6.88
CA MET A 134 -30.87 8.34 6.18
C MET A 134 -30.73 8.18 4.66
N THR A 135 -30.18 7.06 4.19
CA THR A 135 -30.05 6.77 2.76
C THR A 135 -31.35 6.17 2.22
N PRO A 136 -31.89 6.66 1.10
CA PRO A 136 -33.09 6.11 0.48
C PRO A 136 -32.96 4.61 0.17
N GLN A 137 -34.03 3.85 0.43
CA GLN A 137 -34.05 2.39 0.29
C GLN A 137 -33.64 1.90 -1.09
N HIS A 138 -34.08 2.56 -2.18
CA HIS A 138 -33.73 2.14 -3.54
C HIS A 138 -32.22 2.23 -3.83
N ILE A 139 -31.50 3.17 -3.20
CA ILE A 139 -30.04 3.29 -3.31
C ILE A 139 -29.38 2.12 -2.57
N LEU A 140 -29.84 1.82 -1.36
CA LEU A 140 -29.35 0.70 -0.56
C LEU A 140 -29.54 -0.63 -1.29
N THR A 141 -30.71 -0.87 -1.87
CA THR A 141 -30.99 -2.07 -2.68
C THR A 141 -30.03 -2.19 -3.86
N ASN A 142 -29.72 -1.09 -4.56
CA ASN A 142 -28.78 -1.10 -5.69
C ASN A 142 -27.35 -1.42 -5.25
N ILE A 143 -26.89 -0.83 -4.15
CA ILE A 143 -25.56 -1.10 -3.60
C ILE A 143 -25.48 -2.56 -3.13
N ALA A 144 -26.48 -3.01 -2.35
CA ALA A 144 -26.56 -4.37 -1.85
C ALA A 144 -26.60 -5.40 -2.99
N LYS A 145 -27.37 -5.13 -4.05
CA LYS A 145 -27.40 -5.97 -5.26
C LYS A 145 -26.02 -6.03 -5.93
N THR A 146 -25.38 -4.88 -6.14
CA THR A 146 -24.04 -4.80 -6.76
C THR A 146 -23.00 -5.56 -5.94
N LEU A 147 -23.01 -5.40 -4.61
CA LEU A 147 -22.09 -6.11 -3.72
C LEU A 147 -22.38 -7.61 -3.69
N ASN A 148 -23.66 -8.02 -3.62
CA ASN A 148 -24.06 -9.43 -3.61
C ASN A 148 -23.72 -10.16 -4.91
N GLU A 149 -23.93 -9.53 -6.07
CA GLU A 149 -23.53 -10.09 -7.37
C GLU A 149 -22.02 -10.32 -7.41
N ARG A 150 -21.24 -9.35 -6.91
CA ARG A 150 -19.78 -9.46 -6.82
C ARG A 150 -19.36 -10.53 -5.81
N GLN A 151 -20.04 -10.64 -4.67
CA GLN A 151 -19.76 -11.65 -3.65
C GLN A 151 -20.12 -13.06 -4.10
N LYS A 152 -21.21 -13.25 -4.85
CA LYS A 152 -21.57 -14.54 -5.45
C LYS A 152 -20.48 -15.06 -6.40
N LYS A 153 -19.86 -14.16 -7.17
CA LYS A 153 -18.70 -14.50 -8.02
C LYS A 153 -17.57 -15.10 -7.18
N LEU A 154 -17.29 -14.52 -6.01
CA LEU A 154 -16.28 -15.03 -5.06
C LEU A 154 -16.65 -16.38 -4.46
N GLN A 155 -17.90 -16.53 -4.03
CA GLN A 155 -18.38 -17.76 -3.42
C GLN A 155 -18.37 -18.93 -4.41
N ASN A 156 -18.67 -18.68 -5.68
CA ASN A 156 -18.56 -19.70 -6.73
C ASN A 156 -17.10 -20.12 -6.94
N THR A 157 -16.17 -19.15 -6.97
CA THR A 157 -14.73 -19.46 -7.00
C THR A 157 -14.31 -20.28 -5.77
N TYR A 158 -14.80 -19.96 -4.57
CA TYR A 158 -14.53 -20.74 -3.36
C TYR A 158 -15.10 -22.17 -3.44
N LYS A 159 -16.33 -22.35 -3.91
CA LYS A 159 -16.92 -23.68 -4.09
C LYS A 159 -16.13 -24.51 -5.10
N GLU A 160 -15.74 -23.92 -6.22
CA GLU A 160 -14.86 -24.56 -7.20
C GLU A 160 -13.50 -24.93 -6.58
N ILE A 161 -12.92 -24.08 -5.73
CA ILE A 161 -11.65 -24.36 -5.02
C ILE A 161 -11.76 -25.60 -4.13
N PHE A 162 -12.77 -25.65 -3.26
CA PHE A 162 -12.85 -26.68 -2.22
C PHE A 162 -13.55 -27.97 -2.67
N HIS A 163 -14.36 -27.93 -3.73
CA HIS A 163 -14.95 -29.15 -4.31
C HIS A 163 -14.10 -29.77 -5.42
N SER A 164 -13.13 -29.04 -6.02
CA SER A 164 -12.17 -29.62 -6.97
C SER A 164 -10.94 -30.23 -6.32
N GLN A 165 -10.63 -29.83 -5.08
CA GLN A 165 -9.55 -30.42 -4.29
C GLN A 165 -10.12 -31.58 -3.46
N ASP A 166 -10.16 -32.75 -4.07
CA ASP A 166 -10.32 -34.04 -3.38
C ASP A 166 -9.07 -34.24 -2.51
N TYR A 167 -9.07 -33.64 -1.30
CA TYR A 167 -8.00 -33.82 -0.31
C TYR A 167 -8.05 -35.25 0.24
N ARG A 168 -7.69 -36.24 -0.58
CA ARG A 168 -7.17 -37.51 -0.09
C ARG A 168 -5.76 -37.23 0.42
N LEU A 169 -5.67 -36.94 1.71
CA LEU A 169 -4.43 -37.05 2.48
C LEU A 169 -3.83 -38.44 2.19
N LYS A 170 -2.68 -38.44 1.50
CA LYS A 170 -1.77 -39.59 1.42
C LYS A 170 -0.59 -39.30 2.33
#